data_AF-A0A933AXL3-F1
#
_entry.id   AF-A0A933AXL3-F1
#
_cell.length_a   1.000
_cell.length_b   1.000
_cell.length_c   1.000
_cell.angle_alpha   90.00
_cell.angle_beta   90.00
_cell.angle_gamma   90.00
#
_symmetry.space_group_name_H-M   'P 1'
#
loop_
_entity.id
_entity.type
_entity.pdbx_description
1 polymer ?
#
loop_
_entity_poly.entity_id
_entity_poly.type
_entity_poly.pdbx_seq_one_letter_code
_entity_poly.pdbx_strand_id
1 'polypeptide(L)'
;MDDLIAFLRVVHVINALLMAWPFYALVSVNQRARLGPPLGDRADTYMENIIKNRTIPCFVFQGTALVSGLVLVVLRGVGLGALVTNPALGIKLVLLLFIIVLLSYVHIGVQPRIDALFASAGGNPVPPTNAPTIGALRLRRKRIASICLFSVLTMSMLGVQVWAAFPLWLTALLVVAIAIFTWRSYKSVTPYGWA
;
A
#
# COMPACT_ATOMS: atom_id res chain seq x y z
N MET A 1 -23.37 -21.45 10.83
CA MET A 1 -22.65 -21.11 9.59
C MET A 1 -22.67 -19.62 9.32
N ASP A 2 -23.82 -18.96 9.55
CA ASP A 2 -23.97 -17.51 9.39
C ASP A 2 -23.07 -16.68 10.31
N ASP A 3 -22.90 -17.09 11.57
CA ASP A 3 -21.99 -16.41 12.51
C ASP A 3 -20.53 -16.41 12.04
N LEU A 4 -20.07 -17.53 11.46
CA LEU A 4 -18.72 -17.64 10.91
C LEU A 4 -18.54 -16.72 9.69
N ILE A 5 -19.55 -16.65 8.81
CA ILE A 5 -19.55 -15.74 7.66
C ILE A 5 -19.56 -14.28 8.12
N ALA A 6 -20.31 -13.96 9.17
CA ALA A 6 -20.37 -12.62 9.76
C ALA A 6 -19.01 -12.24 10.36
N PHE A 7 -18.41 -13.12 11.17
CA PHE A 7 -17.10 -12.94 11.75
C PHE A 7 -16.02 -12.73 10.68
N LEU A 8 -15.93 -13.62 9.68
CA LEU A 8 -14.96 -13.50 8.59
C LEU A 8 -15.14 -12.23 7.77
N ARG A 9 -16.37 -11.77 7.58
CA ARG A 9 -16.66 -10.50 6.90
C ARG A 9 -16.10 -9.33 7.69
N VAL A 10 -16.30 -9.31 9.02
CA VAL A 10 -15.74 -8.28 9.89
C VAL A 10 -14.21 -8.30 9.82
N VAL A 11 -13.59 -9.48 9.95
CA VAL A 11 -12.14 -9.64 9.82
C VAL A 11 -11.64 -9.12 8.46
N HIS A 12 -12.30 -9.49 7.36
CA HIS A 12 -11.91 -9.06 6.01
C HIS A 12 -12.00 -7.54 5.83
N VAL A 13 -13.06 -6.91 6.36
CA VAL A 13 -13.26 -5.45 6.29
C VAL A 13 -12.26 -4.71 7.17
N ILE A 14 -12.06 -5.13 8.42
CA ILE A 14 -11.08 -4.52 9.32
C ILE A 14 -9.68 -4.62 8.72
N ASN A 15 -9.33 -5.79 8.18
CA ASN A 15 -8.05 -5.97 7.49
C ASN A 15 -7.87 -4.96 6.35
N ALA A 16 -8.89 -4.74 5.51
CA ALA A 16 -8.83 -3.75 4.45
C ALA A 16 -8.64 -2.31 4.97
N LEU A 17 -9.22 -1.95 6.12
CA LEU A 17 -9.00 -0.64 6.76
C LEU A 17 -7.56 -0.50 7.26
N LEU A 18 -6.98 -1.55 7.85
CA LEU A 18 -5.60 -1.55 8.33
C LEU A 18 -4.55 -1.48 7.20
N MET A 19 -4.95 -1.80 5.96
CA MET A 19 -4.11 -1.65 4.76
C MET A 19 -3.93 -0.18 4.31
N ALA A 20 -4.40 0.81 5.07
CA ALA A 20 -4.16 2.24 4.83
C ALA A 20 -2.68 2.68 4.99
N TRP A 21 -1.78 1.77 5.39
CA TRP A 21 -0.36 2.05 5.59
C TRP A 21 0.35 2.84 4.45
N PRO A 22 0.16 2.52 3.15
CA PRO A 22 0.82 3.26 2.07
C PRO A 22 0.56 4.77 2.10
N PHE A 23 -0.62 5.19 2.57
CA PHE A 23 -0.94 6.60 2.77
C PHE A 23 -0.06 7.24 3.85
N TYR A 24 0.00 6.63 5.04
CA TYR A 24 0.83 7.13 6.14
C TYR A 24 2.32 7.14 5.81
N ALA A 25 2.79 6.17 5.01
CA ALA A 25 4.16 6.15 4.51
C ALA A 25 4.45 7.35 3.59
N LEU A 26 3.52 7.69 2.66
CA LEU A 26 3.66 8.86 1.79
C LEU A 26 3.68 10.16 2.60
N VAL A 27 2.77 10.31 3.56
CA VAL A 27 2.73 11.47 4.46
C VAL A 27 4.05 11.60 5.22
N SER A 28 4.54 10.50 5.80
CA SER A 28 5.80 10.48 6.56
C SER A 28 6.99 10.90 5.69
N VAL A 29 7.07 10.43 4.44
CA VAL A 29 8.14 10.83 3.51
C VAL A 29 8.04 12.31 3.13
N ASN A 30 6.83 12.84 2.94
CA ASN A 30 6.63 14.26 2.62
C ASN A 30 6.97 15.17 3.80
N GLN A 31 6.65 14.75 5.03
CA GLN A 31 7.04 15.46 6.24
C GLN A 31 8.55 15.41 6.46
N ARG A 32 9.18 14.26 6.21
CA ARG A 32 10.64 14.12 6.29
C ARG A 32 11.37 15.14 5.42
N ALA A 33 10.87 15.42 4.21
CA ALA A 33 11.45 16.43 3.33
C ALA A 33 11.37 17.86 3.90
N ARG A 34 10.48 18.12 4.86
CA ARG A 34 10.33 19.43 5.54
C ARG A 34 11.17 19.56 6.81
N LEU A 35 11.58 18.44 7.42
CA LEU A 35 12.31 18.48 8.69
C LEU A 35 13.64 19.24 8.54
N GLY A 36 14.38 19.02 7.44
CA GLY A 36 15.62 19.73 7.17
C GLY A 36 16.94 19.12 7.68
N PRO A 37 17.00 18.09 8.57
CA PRO A 37 18.28 17.46 8.90
C PRO A 37 18.99 16.80 7.70
N PRO A 38 20.32 16.67 7.78
CA PRO A 38 21.10 16.05 6.72
C PRO A 38 20.78 14.56 6.60
N LEU A 39 20.96 14.01 5.40
CA LEU A 39 20.75 12.60 5.11
C LEU A 39 21.54 11.70 6.07
N GLY A 40 20.87 10.71 6.67
CA GLY A 40 21.49 9.79 7.63
C GLY A 40 21.65 10.33 9.05
N ASP A 41 21.17 11.52 9.36
CA ASP A 41 21.05 11.94 10.75
C ASP A 41 20.08 11.03 11.55
N ARG A 42 19.97 11.29 12.86
CA ARG A 42 19.12 10.48 13.74
C ARG A 42 17.64 10.56 13.36
N ALA A 43 17.15 11.74 12.95
CA ALA A 43 15.76 11.91 12.57
C ALA A 43 15.43 11.21 11.24
N ASP A 44 16.29 11.33 10.22
CA ASP A 44 16.16 10.63 8.94
C ASP A 44 16.19 9.12 9.12
N THR A 45 17.14 8.61 9.92
CA THR A 45 17.28 7.18 10.21
C THR A 45 16.06 6.62 10.94
N TYR A 46 15.54 7.37 11.92
CA TYR A 46 14.31 6.99 12.62
C TYR A 46 13.10 6.89 11.67
N MET A 47 12.89 7.91 10.85
CA MET A 47 11.82 7.92 9.85
C MET A 47 11.98 6.81 8.81
N GLU A 48 13.21 6.55 8.37
CA GLU A 48 13.54 5.47 7.44
C GLU A 48 13.23 4.08 8.04
N ASN A 49 13.55 3.87 9.31
CA ASN A 49 13.23 2.63 10.02
C ASN A 49 11.72 2.41 10.17
N ILE A 50 10.94 3.47 10.45
CA ILE A 50 9.47 3.38 10.44
C ILE A 50 8.96 2.93 9.08
N ILE A 51 9.46 3.52 7.99
CA ILE A 51 8.99 3.22 6.64
C ILE A 51 9.33 1.78 6.23
N LYS A 52 10.57 1.33 6.50
CA LYS A 52 11.03 0.01 6.03
C LYS A 52 10.45 -1.16 6.83
N ASN A 53 10.23 -1.00 8.13
CA ASN A 53 9.76 -2.09 9.00
C ASN A 53 8.28 -2.44 8.80
N ARG A 54 7.58 -1.70 7.95
CA ARG A 54 6.13 -1.88 7.72
C ARG A 54 5.80 -2.75 6.53
N THR A 55 6.80 -3.18 5.77
CA THR A 55 6.63 -4.13 4.68
C THR A 55 6.09 -5.48 5.17
N ILE A 56 6.60 -6.02 6.29
CA ILE A 56 6.16 -7.32 6.82
C ILE A 56 4.66 -7.31 7.19
N PRO A 57 4.15 -6.34 7.98
CA PRO A 57 2.72 -6.22 8.23
C PRO A 57 1.87 -6.16 6.95
N CYS A 58 2.32 -5.48 5.89
CA CYS A 58 1.59 -5.42 4.62
C CYS A 58 1.43 -6.81 3.98
N PHE A 59 2.44 -7.67 4.03
CA PHE A 59 2.31 -9.06 3.56
C PHE A 59 1.30 -9.84 4.40
N VAL A 60 1.31 -9.67 5.72
CA VAL A 60 0.34 -10.32 6.62
C VAL A 60 -1.09 -9.87 6.30
N PHE A 61 -1.31 -8.58 6.07
CA PHE A 61 -2.63 -8.06 5.69
C PHE A 61 -3.08 -8.55 4.31
N GLN A 62 -2.16 -8.66 3.35
CA GLN A 62 -2.47 -9.22 2.02
C GLN A 62 -2.82 -10.70 2.10
N GLY A 63 -2.07 -11.49 2.87
CA GLY A 63 -2.36 -12.90 3.11
C GLY A 63 -3.71 -13.07 3.79
N THR A 64 -3.99 -12.27 4.83
CA THR A 64 -5.28 -12.25 5.50
C THR A 64 -6.42 -11.90 4.54
N ALA A 65 -6.24 -10.88 3.68
CA ALA A 65 -7.24 -10.50 2.67
C ALA A 65 -7.52 -11.63 1.68
N LEU A 66 -6.47 -12.30 1.19
CA LEU A 66 -6.59 -13.42 0.26
C LEU A 66 -7.34 -14.59 0.90
N VAL A 67 -6.88 -15.06 2.06
CA VAL A 67 -7.45 -16.22 2.74
C VAL A 67 -8.90 -15.95 3.14
N SER A 68 -9.16 -14.84 3.84
CA SER A 68 -10.53 -14.50 4.25
C SER A 68 -11.46 -14.27 3.05
N GLY A 69 -10.97 -13.68 1.96
CA GLY A 69 -11.74 -13.48 0.73
C GLY A 69 -12.12 -14.80 0.05
N LEU A 70 -11.16 -15.72 -0.12
CA LEU A 70 -11.41 -17.04 -0.72
C LEU A 70 -12.37 -17.88 0.13
N VAL A 71 -12.17 -17.91 1.44
CA VAL A 71 -13.05 -18.63 2.37
C VAL A 71 -14.47 -18.06 2.30
N LEU A 72 -14.64 -16.73 2.24
CA LEU A 72 -15.96 -16.11 2.10
C LEU A 72 -16.66 -16.46 0.78
N VAL A 73 -15.91 -16.59 -0.32
CA VAL A 73 -16.45 -17.02 -1.63
C VAL A 73 -16.97 -18.46 -1.56
N VAL A 74 -16.19 -19.35 -0.94
CA VAL A 74 -16.55 -20.77 -0.78
C VAL A 74 -17.76 -20.93 0.16
N LEU A 75 -17.73 -20.30 1.34
CA LEU A 75 -18.79 -20.45 2.35
C LEU A 75 -20.16 -19.89 1.91
N ARG A 76 -20.18 -18.99 0.93
CA ARG A 76 -21.42 -18.46 0.34
C ARG A 76 -21.98 -19.28 -0.81
N GLY A 77 -21.31 -20.36 -1.20
CA GLY A 77 -21.73 -21.19 -2.32
C GLY A 77 -21.63 -20.52 -3.70
N VAL A 78 -20.91 -19.38 -3.81
CA VAL A 78 -20.73 -18.68 -5.10
C VAL A 78 -19.73 -19.42 -6.01
N GLY A 79 -18.88 -20.26 -5.42
CA GLY A 79 -17.87 -21.06 -6.12
C GLY A 79 -16.66 -20.23 -6.57
N LEU A 80 -15.51 -20.88 -6.76
CA LEU A 80 -14.28 -20.20 -7.18
C LEU A 80 -14.34 -19.66 -8.62
N GLY A 81 -15.23 -20.20 -9.46
CA GLY A 81 -15.48 -19.68 -10.81
C GLY A 81 -15.91 -18.21 -10.82
N ALA A 82 -16.53 -17.73 -9.73
CA ALA A 82 -16.90 -16.33 -9.55
C ALA A 82 -15.70 -15.36 -9.59
N LEU A 83 -14.49 -15.84 -9.28
CA LEU A 83 -13.26 -15.04 -9.40
C LEU A 83 -12.93 -14.69 -10.85
N VAL A 84 -13.46 -15.45 -11.81
CA VAL A 84 -13.24 -15.23 -13.25
C VAL A 84 -14.48 -14.61 -13.89
N THR A 85 -15.68 -15.04 -13.50
CA THR A 85 -16.93 -14.57 -14.12
C THR A 85 -17.42 -13.24 -13.57
N ASN A 86 -17.07 -12.88 -12.33
CA ASN A 86 -17.40 -11.57 -11.76
C ASN A 86 -16.20 -10.62 -11.88
N PRO A 87 -16.29 -9.57 -12.71
CA PRO A 87 -15.16 -8.67 -12.97
C PRO A 87 -14.69 -7.92 -11.72
N ALA A 88 -15.59 -7.59 -10.79
CA ALA A 88 -15.20 -6.91 -9.55
C ALA A 88 -14.35 -7.82 -8.66
N LEU A 89 -14.73 -9.10 -8.52
CA LEU A 89 -13.93 -10.09 -7.78
C LEU A 89 -12.60 -10.40 -8.48
N GLY A 90 -12.62 -10.59 -9.81
CA GLY A 90 -11.42 -10.87 -10.59
C GLY A 90 -10.40 -9.72 -10.54
N ILE A 91 -10.85 -8.48 -10.75
CA ILE A 91 -9.98 -7.30 -10.66
C ILE A 91 -9.42 -7.16 -9.24
N LYS A 92 -10.21 -7.42 -8.18
CA LYS A 92 -9.69 -7.41 -6.81
C LYS A 92 -8.56 -8.40 -6.60
N LEU A 93 -8.71 -9.63 -7.10
CA LEU A 93 -7.67 -10.64 -6.99
C LEU A 93 -6.41 -10.21 -7.76
N VAL A 94 -6.55 -9.70 -8.98
CA VAL A 94 -5.44 -9.18 -9.78
C VAL A 94 -4.72 -8.04 -9.06
N LEU A 95 -5.47 -7.07 -8.51
CA LEU A 95 -4.89 -5.96 -7.76
C LEU A 95 -4.17 -6.45 -6.50
N LEU A 96 -4.71 -7.43 -5.77
CA LEU A 96 -4.06 -7.99 -4.60
C LEU A 96 -2.71 -8.65 -4.95
N LEU A 97 -2.68 -9.47 -6.00
CA LEU A 97 -1.45 -10.09 -6.51
C LEU A 97 -0.46 -9.05 -7.02
N PHE A 98 -0.94 -8.01 -7.69
CA PHE A 98 -0.12 -6.90 -8.14
C PHE A 98 0.54 -6.16 -6.97
N ILE A 99 -0.18 -5.89 -5.89
CA ILE A 99 0.39 -5.27 -4.68
C ILE A 99 1.45 -6.19 -4.05
N ILE A 100 1.23 -7.51 -4.00
CA ILE A 100 2.24 -8.48 -3.53
C ILE A 100 3.53 -8.36 -4.34
N VAL A 101 3.44 -8.29 -5.68
CA VAL A 101 4.60 -8.13 -6.56
C VAL A 101 5.33 -6.82 -6.28
N LEU A 102 4.61 -5.70 -6.19
CA LEU A 102 5.19 -4.39 -5.89
C LEU A 102 5.90 -4.39 -4.53
N LEU A 103 5.28 -5.00 -3.52
CA LEU A 103 5.83 -5.07 -2.17
C LEU A 103 7.09 -5.95 -2.13
N SER A 104 7.06 -7.10 -2.79
CA SER A 104 8.23 -7.99 -2.95
C SER A 104 9.39 -7.26 -3.61
N TYR A 105 9.15 -6.55 -4.72
CA TYR A 105 10.20 -5.76 -5.38
C TYR A 105 10.83 -4.70 -4.46
N VAL A 106 10.02 -4.02 -3.65
CA VAL A 106 10.54 -3.05 -2.67
C VAL A 106 11.33 -3.76 -1.57
N HIS A 107 10.81 -4.86 -1.01
CA HIS A 107 11.39 -5.54 0.13
C HIS A 107 12.73 -6.21 -0.17
N ILE A 108 12.82 -6.92 -1.30
CA ILE A 108 14.00 -7.73 -1.64
C ILE A 108 14.94 -6.99 -2.59
N GLY A 109 14.46 -5.93 -3.27
CA GLY A 109 15.22 -5.21 -4.29
C GLY A 109 15.62 -3.79 -3.86
N VAL A 110 14.64 -2.93 -3.60
CA VAL A 110 14.89 -1.50 -3.35
C VAL A 110 15.45 -1.24 -1.95
N GLN A 111 14.82 -1.81 -0.92
CA GLN A 111 15.17 -1.55 0.47
C GLN A 111 16.59 -2.02 0.83
N PRO A 112 17.03 -3.24 0.48
CA PRO A 112 18.36 -3.72 0.83
C PRO A 112 19.48 -2.89 0.18
N ARG A 113 19.24 -2.35 -1.02
CA ARG A 113 20.19 -1.44 -1.69
C ARG A 113 20.31 -0.10 -0.96
N ILE A 114 19.21 0.41 -0.41
CA ILE A 114 19.24 1.61 0.44
C ILE A 114 20.05 1.31 1.71
N ASP A 115 19.75 0.21 2.40
CA ASP A 115 20.44 -0.17 3.64
C ASP A 115 21.94 -0.40 3.41
N ALA A 116 22.33 -1.02 2.29
CA ALA A 116 23.73 -1.22 1.91
C ALA A 116 24.48 0.11 1.67
N LEU A 117 23.84 1.10 1.06
CA LEU A 117 24.42 2.44 0.86
C LEU A 117 24.55 3.21 2.17
N PHE A 118 23.62 3.03 3.11
CA PHE A 118 23.77 3.57 4.46
C PHE A 118 24.89 2.89 5.23
N ALA A 119 25.03 1.57 5.11
CA ALA A 119 26.10 0.83 5.77
C ALA A 119 27.49 1.20 5.22
N SER A 120 27.63 1.34 3.90
CA SER A 120 28.90 1.70 3.25
C SER A 120 29.31 3.16 3.45
N ALA A 121 28.35 4.04 3.76
CA ALA A 121 28.61 5.45 4.02
C ALA A 121 29.44 5.69 5.30
N GLY A 122 29.40 4.78 6.28
CA GLY A 122 30.30 4.73 7.45
C GLY A 122 30.28 5.95 8.40
N GLY A 123 29.55 7.01 8.07
CA GLY A 123 29.47 8.26 8.81
C GLY A 123 28.05 8.83 8.83
N ASN A 124 27.72 9.48 9.94
CA ASN A 124 26.53 10.31 10.10
C ASN A 124 26.98 11.78 10.19
N PRO A 125 26.64 12.64 9.21
CA PRO A 125 25.76 12.39 8.06
C PRO A 125 26.44 11.64 6.89
N VAL A 126 25.60 11.11 5.99
CA VAL A 126 26.04 10.35 4.80
C VAL A 126 26.87 11.24 3.85
N PRO A 127 27.99 10.74 3.31
CA PRO A 127 28.81 11.50 2.36
C PRO A 127 28.03 11.93 1.09
N PRO A 128 28.36 13.10 0.50
CA PRO A 128 27.67 13.63 -0.69
C PRO A 128 27.72 12.70 -1.91
N THR A 129 28.69 11.79 -1.98
CA THR A 129 28.85 10.82 -3.08
C THR A 129 27.71 9.79 -3.14
N ASN A 130 27.19 9.35 -1.99
CA ASN A 130 26.14 8.34 -1.91
C ASN A 130 24.72 8.94 -1.88
N ALA A 131 24.60 10.22 -1.53
CA ALA A 131 23.33 10.91 -1.32
C ALA A 131 22.39 10.91 -2.55
N PRO A 132 22.86 11.19 -3.79
CA PRO A 132 22.00 11.15 -4.98
C PRO A 132 21.39 9.77 -5.24
N THR A 133 22.20 8.71 -5.09
CA THR A 133 21.77 7.32 -5.31
C THR A 133 20.72 6.90 -4.29
N ILE A 134 20.92 7.24 -3.01
CA ILE A 134 19.94 7.00 -1.95
C ILE A 134 18.64 7.77 -2.24
N GLY A 135 18.74 9.02 -2.65
CA GLY A 135 17.60 9.85 -3.03
C GLY A 135 16.77 9.23 -4.17
N ALA A 136 17.43 8.74 -5.23
CA ALA A 136 16.77 8.10 -6.36
C ALA A 136 16.04 6.81 -5.96
N LEU A 137 16.66 5.96 -5.13
CA LEU A 137 16.02 4.73 -4.62
C LEU A 137 14.83 5.04 -3.71
N ARG A 138 14.96 6.02 -2.81
CA ARG A 138 13.86 6.48 -1.95
C ARG A 138 12.70 7.04 -2.77
N LEU A 139 12.99 7.80 -3.83
CA LEU A 139 11.97 8.31 -4.75
C LEU A 139 11.26 7.16 -5.48
N ARG A 140 12.00 6.14 -5.93
CA ARG A 140 11.41 4.94 -6.53
C ARG A 140 10.48 4.23 -5.56
N ARG A 141 10.90 4.02 -4.30
CA ARG A 141 10.04 3.44 -3.26
C ARG A 141 8.78 4.27 -3.03
N LYS A 142 8.91 5.60 -2.97
CA LYS A 142 7.78 6.53 -2.83
C LYS A 142 6.77 6.40 -3.98
N ARG A 143 7.25 6.30 -5.23
CA ARG A 143 6.38 6.08 -6.40
C ARG A 143 5.63 4.76 -6.31
N ILE A 144 6.33 3.69 -5.93
CA ILE A 144 5.70 2.37 -5.76
C ILE A 144 4.66 2.40 -4.64
N ALA A 145 4.93 3.07 -3.51
CA ALA A 145 3.96 3.24 -2.44
C ALA A 145 2.69 3.97 -2.91
N SER A 146 2.82 4.96 -3.80
CA SER A 146 1.67 5.64 -4.42
C SER A 146 0.85 4.70 -5.32
N ILE A 147 1.51 3.86 -6.12
CA ILE A 147 0.84 2.85 -6.94
C ILE A 147 0.13 1.83 -6.04
N CYS A 148 0.79 1.35 -4.98
CA CYS A 148 0.17 0.46 -4.00
C CYS A 148 -1.07 1.10 -3.35
N LEU A 149 -1.01 2.38 -2.97
CA LEU A 149 -2.16 3.09 -2.39
C LEU A 149 -3.34 3.13 -3.37
N PHE A 150 -3.08 3.46 -4.63
CA PHE A 150 -4.10 3.47 -5.68
C PHE A 150 -4.75 2.09 -5.83
N SER A 151 -3.94 1.03 -5.90
CA SER A 151 -4.43 -0.35 -6.01
C SER A 151 -5.24 -0.78 -4.80
N VAL A 152 -4.79 -0.48 -3.57
CA VAL A 152 -5.51 -0.82 -2.33
C VAL A 152 -6.86 -0.10 -2.27
N LEU A 153 -6.90 1.21 -2.52
CA LEU A 153 -8.15 1.98 -2.47
C LEU A 153 -9.14 1.50 -3.55
N THR A 154 -8.66 1.23 -4.76
CA THR A 154 -9.47 0.68 -5.84
C THR A 154 -10.02 -0.69 -5.46
N MET A 155 -9.19 -1.58 -4.93
CA MET A 155 -9.58 -2.91 -4.47
C MET A 155 -10.63 -2.85 -3.33
N SER A 156 -10.50 -1.91 -2.42
CA SER A 156 -11.46 -1.67 -1.34
C SER A 156 -12.80 -1.14 -1.88
N MET A 157 -12.78 -0.18 -2.81
CA MET A 157 -13.98 0.34 -3.48
C MET A 157 -14.72 -0.76 -4.25
N LEU A 158 -14.00 -1.59 -5.02
CA LEU A 158 -14.56 -2.77 -5.69
C LEU A 158 -15.15 -3.76 -4.67
N GLY A 159 -14.62 -3.79 -3.45
CA GLY A 159 -15.19 -4.57 -2.36
C GLY A 159 -16.61 -4.13 -2.01
N VAL A 160 -16.85 -2.83 -1.95
CA VAL A 160 -18.20 -2.28 -1.78
C VAL A 160 -19.07 -2.61 -2.99
N GLN A 161 -18.52 -2.54 -4.21
CA GLN A 161 -19.27 -2.86 -5.44
C GLN A 161 -19.76 -4.32 -5.52
N VAL A 162 -19.02 -5.27 -4.94
CA VAL A 162 -19.45 -6.67 -4.83
C VAL A 162 -20.67 -6.82 -3.92
N TRP A 163 -20.81 -5.94 -2.93
CA TRP A 163 -21.91 -5.93 -1.96
C TRP A 163 -23.12 -5.14 -2.44
N ALA A 164 -22.86 -3.96 -2.99
CA ALA A 164 -23.84 -3.02 -3.48
C ALA A 164 -23.35 -2.50 -4.84
N ALA A 165 -23.93 -3.03 -5.92
CA ALA A 165 -23.49 -2.70 -7.26
C ALA A 165 -23.72 -1.21 -7.55
N PHE A 166 -22.68 -0.56 -8.04
CA PHE A 166 -22.73 0.82 -8.53
C PHE A 166 -22.89 0.84 -10.05
N PRO A 167 -23.53 1.88 -10.61
CA PRO A 167 -23.48 2.10 -12.04
C PRO A 167 -22.04 2.38 -12.49
N LEU A 168 -21.74 2.05 -13.76
CA LEU A 168 -20.38 2.15 -14.31
C LEU A 168 -19.80 3.57 -14.23
N TRP A 169 -20.62 4.60 -14.47
CA TRP A 169 -20.19 6.00 -14.40
C TRP A 169 -19.71 6.37 -12.99
N LEU A 170 -20.38 5.89 -11.94
CA LEU A 170 -20.01 6.16 -10.55
C LEU A 170 -18.71 5.44 -10.21
N THR A 171 -18.56 4.19 -10.67
CA THR A 171 -17.31 3.43 -10.53
C THR A 171 -16.14 4.19 -11.16
N ALA A 172 -16.31 4.68 -12.39
CA ALA A 172 -15.29 5.46 -13.09
C ALA A 172 -14.94 6.76 -12.34
N LEU A 173 -15.96 7.50 -11.86
CA LEU A 173 -15.76 8.71 -11.07
C LEU A 173 -15.00 8.43 -9.77
N LEU A 174 -15.32 7.34 -9.07
CA LEU A 174 -14.61 6.94 -7.84
C LEU A 174 -13.16 6.54 -8.12
N VAL A 175 -12.89 5.83 -9.22
CA VAL A 175 -11.51 5.50 -9.63
C VAL A 175 -10.71 6.77 -9.94
N VAL A 176 -11.31 7.74 -10.64
CA VAL A 176 -10.66 9.05 -10.89
C VAL A 176 -10.41 9.79 -9.58
N ALA A 177 -11.37 9.80 -8.65
CA ALA A 177 -11.20 10.41 -7.34
C ALA A 177 -10.04 9.77 -6.55
N ILE A 178 -9.93 8.44 -6.57
CA ILE A 178 -8.82 7.69 -5.96
C ILE A 178 -7.49 8.04 -6.64
N ALA A 179 -7.45 8.17 -7.97
CA ALA A 179 -6.26 8.58 -8.70
C ALA A 179 -5.80 10.00 -8.30
N ILE A 180 -6.74 10.95 -8.20
CA ILE A 180 -6.45 12.33 -7.77
C ILE A 180 -5.94 12.32 -6.32
N PHE A 181 -6.62 11.61 -5.42
CA PHE A 181 -6.25 11.51 -4.01
C PHE A 181 -4.84 10.94 -3.82
N THR A 182 -4.53 9.86 -4.53
CA THR A 182 -3.21 9.21 -4.48
C THR A 182 -2.12 10.11 -5.05
N TRP A 183 -2.39 10.78 -6.17
CA TRP A 183 -1.47 11.74 -6.78
C TRP A 183 -1.17 12.92 -5.84
N ARG A 184 -2.20 13.51 -5.22
CA ARG A 184 -2.04 14.60 -4.24
C ARG A 184 -1.24 14.12 -3.03
N SER A 185 -1.56 12.95 -2.48
CA SER A 185 -0.80 12.33 -1.37
C SER A 185 0.67 12.07 -1.73
N TYR A 186 0.97 11.76 -2.99
CA TYR A 186 2.33 11.63 -3.48
C TYR A 186 3.06 12.99 -3.61
N LYS A 187 2.36 14.05 -4.02
CA LYS A 187 2.98 15.36 -4.30
C LYS A 187 3.10 16.28 -3.09
N SER A 188 2.12 16.28 -2.19
CA SER A 188 2.03 17.28 -1.11
C SER A 188 1.88 16.64 0.26
N VAL A 189 2.21 17.42 1.29
CA VAL A 189 1.74 17.13 2.64
C VAL A 189 0.23 17.35 2.67
N THR A 190 -0.51 16.43 3.27
CA THR A 190 -1.97 16.47 3.44
C THR A 190 -2.30 16.92 4.88
N PRO A 191 -2.36 18.24 5.17
CA PRO A 191 -2.46 18.75 6.54
C PRO A 191 -3.72 18.28 7.28
N TYR A 192 -4.82 18.06 6.55
CA TYR A 192 -6.10 17.62 7.11
C TYR A 192 -6.34 16.11 6.97
N GLY A 193 -5.35 15.34 6.52
CA GLY A 193 -5.52 13.92 6.21
C GLY A 193 -6.36 13.63 4.95
N TRP A 194 -7.01 14.65 4.39
CA TRP A 194 -7.70 14.62 3.10
C TRP A 194 -6.88 15.36 2.06
N ALA A 195 -6.74 14.74 0.89
CA ALA A 195 -5.87 15.23 -0.17
C ALA A 195 -6.56 16.31 -1.01
#